data_AF-A0A416G3M0-F1
#
_entry.id   AF-A0A416G3M0-F1
#
_cell.length_a   1.000
_cell.length_b   1.000
_cell.length_c   1.000
_cell.angle_alpha   90.00
_cell.angle_beta   90.00
_cell.angle_gamma   90.00
#
_symmetry.space_group_name_H-M   'P 1'
#
loop_
_entity.id
_entity.type
_entity.pdbx_description
1 polymer ?
#
loop_
_entity_poly.entity_id
_entity_poly.type
_entity_poly.pdbx_seq_one_letter_code
_entity_poly.pdbx_strand_id
1 'polypeptide(L)'
;MKRDDLIIVRGGGDLATGTIHRLWAAGLRVLVLEIENPAAIRRQVALCEAVYTKTTEVEGLRAVRIERYEEAEAVWQENSVPILIDPKGVSIGALKPAVVIDAILAKRNLGTRRDMAPLTIALGPGFTAGEDVDVVVETKRGHRLGRIIREGAAIPNTGIPGVIAGYGAERVIHAQAAGIFKNMRVIGDIVEAGDTIAEIWQEDGTKLLVQTQITGILRGLLRDGYRVTEHFKVADVDPRKEELSNCFLISDKARCIAGSVLELVCAQLWK
;
A
#
# COMPACT_ATOMS: atom_id res chain seq x y z
N MET A 1 -4.10 11.18 24.28
CA MET A 1 -5.11 10.11 24.19
C MET A 1 -5.70 10.15 22.80
N LYS A 2 -5.84 9.00 22.13
CA LYS A 2 -6.45 8.94 20.79
C LYS A 2 -7.96 9.11 20.89
N ARG A 3 -8.59 9.60 19.82
CA ARG A 3 -10.05 9.64 19.70
C ARG A 3 -10.61 8.20 19.63
N ASP A 4 -11.76 7.95 20.25
CA ASP A 4 -12.29 6.59 20.40
C ASP A 4 -12.93 6.00 19.13
N ASP A 5 -13.27 6.85 18.16
CA ASP A 5 -13.79 6.40 16.87
C ASP A 5 -12.79 5.50 16.12
N LEU A 6 -13.19 4.24 15.90
CA LEU A 6 -12.40 3.26 15.17
C LEU A 6 -12.46 3.55 13.67
N ILE A 7 -11.29 3.60 13.04
CA ILE A 7 -11.12 3.66 11.59
C ILE A 7 -10.46 2.37 11.12
N ILE A 8 -11.11 1.68 10.19
CA ILE A 8 -10.53 0.50 9.55
C ILE A 8 -9.95 0.88 8.19
N VAL A 9 -8.68 0.54 7.97
CA VAL A 9 -8.03 0.65 6.66
C VAL A 9 -7.78 -0.76 6.13
N ARG A 10 -8.38 -1.10 5.00
CA ARG A 10 -8.07 -2.35 4.27
C ARG A 10 -6.85 -2.11 3.39
N GLY A 11 -5.81 -2.91 3.56
CA GLY A 11 -4.55 -2.75 2.85
C GLY A 11 -3.50 -1.98 3.66
N GLY A 12 -2.27 -2.49 3.69
CA GLY A 12 -1.09 -1.92 4.36
C GLY A 12 0.07 -1.59 3.40
N GLY A 13 -0.19 -1.50 2.09
CA GLY A 13 0.84 -1.16 1.09
C GLY A 13 1.36 0.28 1.16
N ASP A 14 2.21 0.68 0.21
CA ASP A 14 2.88 2.00 0.16
C ASP A 14 1.90 3.19 0.23
N LEU A 15 0.86 3.22 -0.61
CA LEU A 15 -0.13 4.30 -0.58
C LEU A 15 -1.03 4.27 0.66
N ALA A 16 -1.38 3.07 1.13
CA ALA A 16 -2.14 2.90 2.37
C ALA A 16 -1.36 3.42 3.57
N THR A 17 -0.05 3.16 3.62
CA THR A 17 0.84 3.61 4.68
C THR A 17 0.82 5.12 4.87
N GLY A 18 0.83 5.91 3.78
CA GLY A 18 0.68 7.36 3.89
C GLY A 18 -0.66 7.79 4.48
N THR A 19 -1.74 7.08 4.16
CA THR A 19 -3.08 7.32 4.73
C THR A 19 -3.11 6.98 6.21
N ILE A 20 -2.62 5.80 6.59
CA ILE A 20 -2.55 5.31 7.97
C ILE A 20 -1.69 6.25 8.82
N HIS A 21 -0.53 6.66 8.30
CA HIS A 21 0.38 7.60 8.97
C HIS A 21 -0.30 8.91 9.30
N ARG A 22 -1.00 9.52 8.35
CA ARG A 22 -1.66 10.80 8.58
C ARG A 22 -2.84 10.69 9.56
N LEU A 23 -3.62 9.61 9.51
CA LEU A 23 -4.70 9.37 10.47
C LEU A 23 -4.15 9.12 11.88
N TRP A 24 -3.11 8.30 12.00
CA TRP A 24 -2.42 8.03 13.25
C TRP A 24 -1.83 9.31 13.85
N ALA A 25 -1.13 10.12 13.05
CA ALA A 25 -0.55 11.38 13.47
C ALA A 25 -1.60 12.42 13.89
N ALA A 26 -2.81 12.34 13.33
CA ALA A 26 -3.97 13.13 13.75
C ALA A 26 -4.62 12.63 15.05
N GLY A 27 -4.08 11.58 15.69
CA GLY A 27 -4.57 11.07 16.96
C GLY A 27 -5.77 10.13 16.85
N LEU A 28 -5.98 9.50 15.69
CA LEU A 28 -7.11 8.60 15.45
C LEU A 28 -6.74 7.12 15.72
N ARG A 29 -7.70 6.33 16.20
CA ARG A 29 -7.56 4.88 16.35
C ARG A 29 -7.74 4.19 15.00
N VAL A 30 -6.63 3.72 14.44
CA VAL A 30 -6.59 3.00 13.16
C VAL A 30 -6.34 1.52 13.41
N LEU A 31 -7.14 0.66 12.78
CA LEU A 31 -6.88 -0.77 12.63
C LEU A 31 -6.66 -1.07 11.14
N VAL A 32 -5.58 -1.76 10.82
CA VAL A 32 -5.29 -2.19 9.44
C VAL A 32 -5.74 -3.63 9.28
N LEU A 33 -6.49 -3.91 8.22
CA LEU A 33 -6.82 -5.28 7.81
C LEU A 33 -5.98 -5.66 6.60
N GLU A 34 -5.36 -6.83 6.64
CA GLU A 34 -4.48 -7.30 5.56
C GLU A 34 -4.70 -8.78 5.25
N ILE A 35 -4.21 -9.23 4.09
CA ILE A 35 -4.16 -10.64 3.71
C ILE A 35 -2.95 -11.35 4.34
N GLU A 36 -2.91 -12.68 4.24
CA GLU A 36 -1.84 -13.51 4.82
C GLU A 36 -0.48 -13.26 4.16
N ASN A 37 -0.49 -12.98 2.85
CA ASN A 37 0.71 -12.82 2.03
C ASN A 37 0.62 -11.52 1.20
N PRO A 38 0.69 -10.34 1.83
CA PRO A 38 0.58 -9.08 1.12
C PRO A 38 1.80 -8.84 0.23
N ALA A 39 1.57 -8.26 -0.95
CA ALA A 39 2.64 -7.87 -1.87
C ALA A 39 2.95 -6.37 -1.75
N ALA A 40 4.23 -6.06 -1.58
CA ALA A 40 4.76 -4.71 -1.74
C ALA A 40 6.16 -4.77 -2.34
N ILE A 41 6.47 -3.86 -3.26
CA ILE A 41 7.85 -3.69 -3.74
C ILE A 41 8.56 -2.56 -2.99
N ARG A 42 7.87 -1.49 -2.61
CA ARG A 42 8.42 -0.43 -1.76
C ARG A 42 8.30 -0.83 -0.28
N ARG A 43 8.95 -1.93 0.08
CA ARG A 43 8.79 -2.60 1.39
C ARG A 43 9.25 -1.75 2.56
N GLN A 44 10.26 -0.90 2.36
CA GLN A 44 10.78 0.01 3.40
C GLN A 44 9.76 1.07 3.86
N VAL A 45 8.64 1.24 3.13
CA VAL A 45 7.58 2.20 3.44
C VAL A 45 6.19 1.57 3.38
N ALA A 46 6.09 0.26 3.57
CA ALA A 46 4.83 -0.48 3.57
C ALA A 46 4.59 -1.15 4.93
N LEU A 47 3.52 -0.77 5.61
CA LEU A 47 3.16 -1.36 6.91
C LEU A 47 2.80 -2.84 6.82
N CYS A 48 2.36 -3.33 5.66
CA CYS A 48 2.05 -4.73 5.45
C CYS A 48 3.26 -5.67 5.68
N GLU A 49 4.51 -5.15 5.73
CA GLU A 49 5.66 -5.97 6.13
C GLU A 49 5.52 -6.57 7.54
N ALA A 50 4.80 -5.90 8.46
CA ALA A 50 4.53 -6.43 9.79
C ALA A 50 3.71 -7.73 9.78
N VAL A 51 2.96 -8.04 8.70
CA VAL A 51 2.33 -9.36 8.55
C VAL A 51 3.35 -10.49 8.65
N TYR A 52 4.54 -10.26 8.09
CA TYR A 52 5.62 -11.23 8.08
C TYR A 52 6.60 -11.06 9.25
N THR A 53 6.95 -9.82 9.60
CA THR A 53 7.98 -9.52 10.61
C THR A 53 7.41 -9.32 12.01
N LYS A 54 6.09 -9.45 12.18
CA LYS A 54 5.28 -9.13 13.38
C LYS A 54 5.24 -7.64 13.75
N THR A 55 6.26 -6.87 13.39
CA THR A 55 6.27 -5.41 13.56
C THR A 55 7.08 -4.74 12.45
N THR A 56 6.73 -3.49 12.13
CA THR A 56 7.50 -2.63 11.24
C THR A 56 7.35 -1.18 11.68
N GLU A 57 8.25 -0.31 11.24
CA GLU A 57 8.19 1.12 11.50
C GLU A 57 8.43 1.91 10.21
N VAL A 58 7.62 2.93 9.97
CA VAL A 58 7.77 3.84 8.83
C VAL A 58 7.61 5.27 9.32
N GLU A 59 8.68 6.06 9.26
CA GLU A 59 8.68 7.47 9.69
C GLU A 59 8.09 7.68 11.12
N GLY A 60 8.55 6.87 12.08
CA GLY A 60 8.12 6.92 13.49
C GLY A 60 6.74 6.30 13.77
N LEU A 61 6.00 5.88 12.74
CA LEU A 61 4.80 5.09 12.90
C LEU A 61 5.16 3.61 13.03
N ARG A 62 5.01 3.07 14.24
CA ARG A 62 5.13 1.64 14.50
C ARG A 62 3.81 0.92 14.22
N ALA A 63 3.89 -0.17 13.47
CA ALA A 63 2.79 -1.10 13.27
C ALA A 63 3.10 -2.48 13.85
N VAL A 64 2.09 -3.13 14.40
CA VAL A 64 2.21 -4.40 15.13
C VAL A 64 1.14 -5.36 14.64
N ARG A 65 1.55 -6.54 14.17
CA ARG A 65 0.62 -7.62 13.85
C ARG A 65 0.05 -8.17 15.14
N ILE A 66 -1.28 -8.24 15.19
CA ILE A 66 -2.06 -8.86 16.26
C ILE A 66 -2.72 -10.14 15.72
N GLU A 67 -2.95 -11.11 16.59
CA GLU A 67 -3.65 -12.34 16.20
C GLU A 67 -5.16 -12.20 16.44
N ARG A 68 -5.56 -11.37 17.41
CA ARG A 68 -6.97 -11.10 17.72
C ARG A 68 -7.21 -9.63 18.05
N TYR A 69 -8.42 -9.16 17.79
CA TYR A 69 -8.79 -7.75 17.97
C TYR A 69 -8.61 -7.25 19.41
N GLU A 70 -8.78 -8.11 20.42
CA GLU A 70 -8.65 -7.74 21.83
C GLU A 70 -7.26 -7.18 22.18
N GLU A 71 -6.24 -7.48 21.37
CA GLU A 71 -4.87 -6.99 21.53
C GLU A 71 -4.71 -5.53 21.04
N ALA A 72 -5.66 -5.01 20.26
CA ALA A 72 -5.57 -3.69 19.63
C ALA A 72 -5.46 -2.54 20.63
N GLU A 73 -6.13 -2.65 21.78
CA GLU A 73 -6.12 -1.60 22.82
C GLU A 73 -4.70 -1.36 23.36
N ALA A 74 -3.96 -2.43 23.67
CA ALA A 74 -2.58 -2.33 24.14
C ALA A 74 -1.68 -1.66 23.08
N VAL A 75 -1.84 -2.04 21.80
CA VAL A 75 -1.08 -1.46 20.69
C VAL A 75 -1.37 0.04 20.53
N TRP A 76 -2.63 0.47 20.66
CA TRP A 76 -2.97 1.89 20.61
C TRP A 76 -2.45 2.69 21.81
N GLN A 77 -2.42 2.10 23.01
CA GLN A 77 -1.84 2.72 24.21
C GLN A 77 -0.34 2.98 24.06
N GLU A 78 0.37 2.11 23.35
CA GLU A 78 1.77 2.31 22.93
C GLU A 78 1.93 3.28 21.75
N ASN A 79 0.87 4.02 21.39
CA ASN A 79 0.83 4.90 20.23
C ASN A 79 1.24 4.18 18.91
N SER A 80 0.93 2.91 18.77
CA SER A 80 1.21 2.11 17.56
C SER A 80 -0.09 1.84 16.78
N VAL A 81 0.02 1.16 15.63
CA VAL A 81 -1.13 0.73 14.80
C VAL A 81 -1.19 -0.79 14.70
N PRO A 82 -2.29 -1.42 15.16
CA PRO A 82 -2.51 -2.85 14.98
C PRO A 82 -2.80 -3.21 13.52
N ILE A 83 -2.25 -4.35 13.10
CA ILE A 83 -2.55 -5.02 11.83
C ILE A 83 -3.15 -6.39 12.15
N LEU A 84 -4.37 -6.63 11.67
CA LEU A 84 -5.04 -7.91 11.78
C LEU A 84 -5.11 -8.58 10.41
N ILE A 85 -4.78 -9.87 10.34
CA ILE A 85 -4.96 -10.66 9.13
C ILE A 85 -6.45 -11.01 9.02
N ASP A 86 -7.15 -10.35 8.10
CA ASP A 86 -8.57 -10.54 7.82
C ASP A 86 -8.86 -10.23 6.35
N PRO A 87 -8.54 -11.15 5.42
CA PRO A 87 -8.62 -10.92 3.99
C PRO A 87 -10.02 -10.50 3.51
N LYS A 88 -11.04 -11.05 4.16
CA LYS A 88 -12.45 -10.85 3.81
C LYS A 88 -13.07 -9.64 4.52
N GLY A 89 -12.36 -9.03 5.47
CA GLY A 89 -12.87 -7.91 6.27
C GLY A 89 -14.06 -8.30 7.14
N VAL A 90 -14.13 -9.54 7.62
CA VAL A 90 -15.24 -10.05 8.45
C VAL A 90 -15.38 -9.24 9.74
N SER A 91 -14.25 -8.82 10.32
CA SER A 91 -14.19 -8.00 11.53
C SER A 91 -14.94 -6.68 11.40
N ILE A 92 -15.07 -6.10 10.20
CA ILE A 92 -15.74 -4.80 9.99
C ILE A 92 -17.17 -4.81 10.53
N GLY A 93 -17.94 -5.87 10.24
CA GLY A 93 -19.33 -5.97 10.68
C GLY A 93 -19.48 -6.12 12.20
N ALA A 94 -18.53 -6.79 12.85
CA ALA A 94 -18.52 -6.96 14.30
C ALA A 94 -18.05 -5.70 15.03
N LEU A 95 -17.04 -5.02 14.49
CA LEU A 95 -16.39 -3.87 15.10
C LEU A 95 -17.11 -2.55 14.84
N LYS A 96 -17.95 -2.48 13.80
CA LYS A 96 -18.78 -1.31 13.44
C LYS A 96 -17.98 0.00 13.48
N PRO A 97 -16.91 0.12 12.69
CA PRO A 97 -16.07 1.31 12.68
C PRO A 97 -16.85 2.54 12.21
N ALA A 98 -16.40 3.73 12.60
CA ALA A 98 -16.97 4.98 12.11
C ALA A 98 -16.62 5.24 10.64
N VAL A 99 -15.48 4.71 10.18
CA VAL A 99 -14.98 4.85 8.81
C VAL A 99 -14.32 3.56 8.34
N VAL A 100 -14.60 3.15 7.09
CA VAL A 100 -13.85 2.11 6.37
C VAL A 100 -13.17 2.73 5.16
N ILE A 101 -11.87 2.47 5.02
CA ILE A 101 -11.05 2.94 3.90
C ILE A 101 -10.50 1.73 3.15
N ASP A 102 -10.88 1.56 1.89
CA ASP A 102 -10.25 0.60 0.99
C ASP A 102 -9.01 1.22 0.34
N ALA A 103 -7.85 0.82 0.84
CA ALA A 103 -6.54 1.19 0.34
C ALA A 103 -5.79 -0.01 -0.27
N ILE A 104 -6.52 -1.06 -0.69
CA ILE A 104 -5.94 -2.27 -1.30
C ILE A 104 -5.40 -1.96 -2.70
N LEU A 105 -6.05 -1.03 -3.42
CA LEU A 105 -5.71 -0.63 -4.81
C LEU A 105 -5.71 -1.80 -5.80
N ALA A 106 -6.65 -2.74 -5.62
CA ALA A 106 -6.80 -3.92 -6.48
C ALA A 106 -7.28 -3.58 -7.91
N LYS A 107 -7.66 -2.32 -8.18
CA LYS A 107 -8.25 -1.83 -9.45
C LYS A 107 -9.60 -2.47 -9.80
N ARG A 108 -10.18 -3.19 -8.84
CA ARG A 108 -11.50 -3.80 -8.85
C ARG A 108 -11.99 -3.90 -7.41
N ASN A 109 -13.30 -3.86 -7.20
CA ASN A 109 -13.89 -4.04 -5.88
C ASN A 109 -13.70 -5.49 -5.40
N LEU A 110 -13.03 -5.68 -4.25
CA LEU A 110 -12.84 -6.99 -3.58
C LEU A 110 -13.81 -7.20 -2.42
N GLY A 111 -14.97 -6.57 -2.49
CA GLY A 111 -16.06 -6.72 -1.53
C GLY A 111 -16.20 -5.57 -0.53
N THR A 112 -15.53 -4.42 -0.73
CA THR A 112 -15.88 -3.20 0.01
C THR A 112 -17.24 -2.72 -0.45
N ARG A 113 -18.11 -2.38 0.49
CA ARG A 113 -19.45 -1.88 0.21
C ARG A 113 -19.75 -0.64 1.02
N ARG A 114 -20.65 0.18 0.50
CA ARG A 114 -21.07 1.45 1.07
C ARG A 114 -21.70 1.32 2.46
N ASP A 115 -22.31 0.17 2.75
CA ASP A 115 -23.00 -0.11 4.00
C ASP A 115 -22.08 -0.61 5.14
N MET A 116 -20.77 -0.69 4.91
CA MET A 116 -19.81 -1.21 5.88
C MET A 116 -19.55 -0.29 7.08
N ALA A 117 -19.78 1.02 6.93
CA ALA A 117 -19.59 2.03 7.95
C ALA A 117 -20.39 3.31 7.61
N PRO A 118 -20.58 4.23 8.56
CA PRO A 118 -21.17 5.55 8.28
C PRO A 118 -20.44 6.35 7.19
N LEU A 119 -19.14 6.11 6.98
CA LEU A 119 -18.38 6.62 5.86
C LEU A 119 -17.49 5.53 5.26
N THR A 120 -17.61 5.34 3.96
CA THR A 120 -16.77 4.42 3.19
C THR A 120 -15.98 5.18 2.12
N ILE A 121 -14.66 5.01 2.14
CA ILE A 121 -13.74 5.68 1.21
C ILE A 121 -12.98 4.62 0.42
N ALA A 122 -12.90 4.74 -0.89
CA ALA A 122 -11.99 3.91 -1.70
C ALA A 122 -10.89 4.74 -2.34
N LEU A 123 -9.67 4.19 -2.42
CA LEU A 123 -8.53 4.83 -3.06
C LEU A 123 -8.35 4.30 -4.49
N GLY A 124 -8.54 5.18 -5.47
CA GLY A 124 -8.25 4.91 -6.87
C GLY A 124 -9.34 4.12 -7.61
N PRO A 125 -9.01 3.54 -8.78
CA PRO A 125 -9.99 2.91 -9.66
C PRO A 125 -10.50 1.57 -9.10
N GLY A 126 -11.63 1.11 -9.65
CA GLY A 126 -12.27 -0.16 -9.29
C GLY A 126 -13.52 -0.01 -8.44
N PHE A 127 -13.95 1.24 -8.17
CA PHE A 127 -15.11 1.60 -7.38
C PHE A 127 -15.84 2.78 -8.02
N THR A 128 -17.16 2.84 -7.83
CA THR A 128 -18.02 3.96 -8.18
C THR A 128 -18.55 4.64 -6.90
N ALA A 129 -18.19 5.90 -6.69
CA ALA A 129 -18.73 6.71 -5.60
C ALA A 129 -20.24 6.94 -5.77
N GLY A 130 -20.98 6.82 -4.68
CA GLY A 130 -22.45 6.83 -4.65
C GLY A 130 -23.09 5.45 -4.78
N GLU A 131 -22.34 4.46 -5.31
CA GLU A 131 -22.82 3.09 -5.54
C GLU A 131 -22.06 2.09 -4.65
N ASP A 132 -20.76 1.86 -4.94
CA ASP A 132 -19.92 0.92 -4.21
C ASP A 132 -19.49 1.45 -2.84
N VAL A 133 -19.20 2.76 -2.77
CA VAL A 133 -18.71 3.48 -1.58
C VAL A 133 -19.25 4.90 -1.57
N ASP A 134 -19.15 5.60 -0.45
CA ASP A 134 -19.60 7.01 -0.36
C ASP A 134 -18.69 7.94 -1.16
N VAL A 135 -17.38 7.68 -1.13
CA VAL A 135 -16.39 8.56 -1.74
C VAL A 135 -15.23 7.77 -2.35
N VAL A 136 -14.78 8.20 -3.52
CA VAL A 136 -13.53 7.75 -4.13
C VAL A 136 -12.51 8.88 -4.08
N VAL A 137 -11.25 8.58 -3.74
CA VAL A 137 -10.14 9.52 -3.82
C VAL A 137 -9.28 9.18 -5.03
N GLU A 138 -9.05 10.15 -5.92
CA GLU A 138 -8.23 9.98 -7.12
C GLU A 138 -6.76 9.69 -6.76
N THR A 139 -6.16 8.71 -7.44
CA THR A 139 -4.77 8.28 -7.20
C THR A 139 -3.89 8.42 -8.44
N LYS A 140 -4.42 8.79 -9.61
CA LYS A 140 -3.62 9.07 -10.79
C LYS A 140 -2.84 10.36 -10.61
N ARG A 141 -1.52 10.31 -10.88
CA ARG A 141 -0.66 11.50 -10.87
C ARG A 141 -1.14 12.53 -11.90
N GLY A 142 -1.02 13.80 -11.56
CA GLY A 142 -1.46 14.96 -12.34
C GLY A 142 -2.36 15.88 -11.51
N HIS A 143 -2.98 16.87 -12.16
CA HIS A 143 -3.81 17.89 -11.50
C HIS A 143 -5.03 17.36 -10.74
N ARG A 144 -5.40 16.08 -10.93
CA ARG A 144 -6.53 15.45 -10.25
C ARG A 144 -6.12 14.60 -9.05
N LEU A 145 -4.83 14.41 -8.80
CA LEU A 145 -4.36 13.58 -7.68
C LEU A 145 -4.95 14.08 -6.36
N GLY A 146 -5.48 13.16 -5.55
CA GLY A 146 -6.11 13.47 -4.26
C GLY A 146 -7.51 14.07 -4.39
N ARG A 147 -8.07 14.27 -5.59
CA ARG A 147 -9.42 14.81 -5.73
C ARG A 147 -10.44 13.88 -5.08
N ILE A 148 -11.33 14.47 -4.29
CA ILE A 148 -12.49 13.83 -3.68
C ILE A 148 -13.60 13.70 -4.74
N ILE A 149 -14.03 12.49 -5.00
CA ILE A 149 -15.08 12.15 -5.97
C ILE A 149 -16.26 11.59 -5.17
N ARG A 150 -17.38 12.32 -5.17
CA ARG A 150 -18.62 11.94 -4.47
C ARG A 150 -19.64 11.24 -5.36
N GLU A 151 -19.43 11.32 -6.68
CA GLU A 151 -20.24 10.67 -7.70
C GLU A 151 -19.34 10.24 -8.86
N GLY A 152 -19.45 8.98 -9.28
CA GLY A 152 -18.62 8.39 -10.35
C GLY A 152 -17.31 7.77 -9.85
N ALA A 153 -16.41 7.44 -10.78
CA ALA A 153 -15.19 6.67 -10.51
C ALA A 153 -13.90 7.50 -10.69
N ALA A 154 -12.81 7.05 -10.07
CA ALA A 154 -11.47 7.54 -10.38
C ALA A 154 -11.03 7.14 -11.80
N ILE A 155 -10.00 7.81 -12.32
CA ILE A 155 -9.47 7.49 -13.65
C ILE A 155 -9.00 6.02 -13.69
N PRO A 156 -9.40 5.23 -14.70
CA PRO A 156 -8.99 3.84 -14.84
C PRO A 156 -7.47 3.67 -14.82
N ASN A 157 -7.02 2.50 -14.34
CA ASN A 157 -5.60 2.17 -14.33
C ASN A 157 -5.06 2.15 -15.75
N THR A 158 -4.17 3.09 -16.08
CA THR A 158 -3.56 3.20 -17.42
C THR A 158 -2.53 2.12 -17.69
N GLY A 159 -2.04 1.41 -16.66
CA GLY A 159 -0.93 0.45 -16.77
C GLY A 159 0.44 1.11 -16.98
N ILE A 160 0.47 2.40 -17.34
CA ILE A 160 1.68 3.17 -17.60
C ILE A 160 2.19 3.81 -16.30
N PRO A 161 3.40 3.47 -15.82
CA PRO A 161 3.99 4.14 -14.67
C PRO A 161 4.26 5.62 -14.96
N GLY A 162 4.22 6.47 -13.93
CA GLY A 162 4.61 7.87 -14.08
C GLY A 162 6.09 8.01 -14.46
N VAL A 163 6.40 9.00 -15.29
CA VAL A 163 7.76 9.28 -15.77
C VAL A 163 8.61 9.91 -14.66
N ILE A 164 9.84 9.44 -14.50
CA ILE A 164 10.84 9.98 -13.57
C ILE A 164 12.14 10.15 -14.34
N ALA A 165 12.68 11.38 -14.39
CA ALA A 165 13.89 11.72 -15.14
C ALA A 165 13.94 11.13 -16.57
N GLY A 166 12.80 11.15 -17.27
CA GLY A 166 12.67 10.64 -18.65
C GLY A 166 12.29 9.17 -18.78
N TYR A 167 12.31 8.37 -17.71
CA TYR A 167 12.00 6.94 -17.74
C TYR A 167 10.59 6.61 -17.25
N GLY A 168 9.88 5.75 -17.97
CA GLY A 168 8.47 5.42 -17.74
C GLY A 168 8.27 3.96 -17.35
N ALA A 169 8.14 3.07 -18.33
CA ALA A 169 7.87 1.65 -18.11
C ALA A 169 9.14 0.87 -17.74
N GLU A 170 10.28 1.30 -18.28
CA GLU A 170 11.61 0.69 -18.16
C GLU A 170 12.09 0.62 -16.70
N ARG A 171 11.59 1.53 -15.86
CA ARG A 171 11.90 1.56 -14.43
C ARG A 171 11.23 0.44 -13.65
N VAL A 172 10.11 -0.08 -14.15
CA VAL A 172 9.31 -1.10 -13.46
C VAL A 172 9.60 -2.47 -14.05
N ILE A 173 10.09 -3.37 -13.21
CA ILE A 173 10.43 -4.72 -13.61
C ILE A 173 9.29 -5.66 -13.22
N HIS A 174 8.91 -6.51 -14.16
CA HIS A 174 7.88 -7.53 -13.97
C HIS A 174 8.48 -8.92 -14.11
N ALA A 175 7.92 -9.88 -13.39
CA ALA A 175 8.29 -11.29 -13.48
C ALA A 175 8.04 -11.82 -14.90
N GLN A 176 9.06 -12.43 -15.51
CA GLN A 176 8.95 -13.04 -16.83
C GLN A 176 8.22 -14.40 -16.83
N ALA A 177 8.01 -14.99 -15.67
CA ALA A 177 7.28 -16.25 -15.52
C ALA A 177 6.77 -16.40 -14.08
N ALA A 178 5.91 -17.38 -13.86
CA ALA A 178 5.53 -17.81 -12.53
C ALA A 178 6.67 -18.57 -11.84
N GLY A 179 6.78 -18.43 -10.51
CA GLY A 179 7.80 -19.13 -9.71
C GLY A 179 8.02 -18.49 -8.35
N ILE A 180 9.08 -18.91 -7.66
CA ILE A 180 9.51 -18.34 -6.38
C ILE A 180 10.56 -17.25 -6.64
N PHE A 181 10.26 -16.03 -6.24
CA PHE A 181 11.15 -14.88 -6.37
C PHE A 181 12.26 -14.94 -5.30
N LYS A 182 13.53 -14.83 -5.71
CA LYS A 182 14.70 -14.90 -4.84
C LYS A 182 15.58 -13.69 -5.02
N ASN A 183 15.79 -12.94 -3.94
CA ASN A 183 16.51 -11.66 -4.01
C ASN A 183 18.02 -11.89 -4.08
N MET A 184 18.70 -11.15 -4.96
CA MET A 184 20.16 -11.08 -5.01
C MET A 184 20.70 -9.70 -4.59
N ARG A 185 19.83 -8.71 -4.53
CA ARG A 185 20.11 -7.32 -4.14
C ARG A 185 19.13 -6.87 -3.06
N VAL A 186 19.35 -5.68 -2.52
CA VAL A 186 18.46 -5.06 -1.52
C VAL A 186 17.99 -3.67 -1.96
N ILE A 187 16.87 -3.23 -1.39
CA ILE A 187 16.36 -1.87 -1.63
C ILE A 187 17.41 -0.87 -1.16
N GLY A 188 17.72 0.12 -2.00
CA GLY A 188 18.76 1.13 -1.76
C GLY A 188 20.08 0.85 -2.48
N ASP A 189 20.29 -0.35 -3.03
CA ASP A 189 21.45 -0.64 -3.86
C ASP A 189 21.47 0.25 -5.11
N ILE A 190 22.67 0.71 -5.49
CA ILE A 190 22.91 1.30 -6.82
C ILE A 190 23.10 0.15 -7.80
N VAL A 191 22.37 0.22 -8.91
CA VAL A 191 22.35 -0.80 -9.96
C VAL A 191 22.63 -0.16 -11.31
N GLU A 192 23.30 -0.89 -12.18
CA GLU A 192 23.48 -0.54 -13.60
C GLU A 192 22.44 -1.25 -14.46
N ALA A 193 22.19 -0.76 -15.67
CA ALA A 193 21.34 -1.48 -16.62
C ALA A 193 21.95 -2.86 -16.97
N GLY A 194 21.13 -3.91 -16.89
CA GLY A 194 21.57 -5.29 -17.11
C GLY A 194 21.98 -6.04 -15.84
N ASP A 195 22.12 -5.35 -14.69
CA ASP A 195 22.40 -6.00 -13.41
C ASP A 195 21.30 -6.99 -13.02
N THR A 196 21.70 -8.18 -12.57
CA THR A 196 20.79 -9.14 -11.96
C THR A 196 20.45 -8.72 -10.53
N ILE A 197 19.16 -8.54 -10.25
CA ILE A 197 18.65 -8.13 -8.93
C ILE A 197 17.97 -9.26 -8.17
N ALA A 198 17.52 -10.29 -8.90
CA ALA A 198 16.81 -11.44 -8.35
C ALA A 198 16.80 -12.61 -9.36
N GLU A 199 16.34 -13.76 -8.90
CA GLU A 199 16.04 -14.94 -9.71
C GLU A 199 14.56 -15.34 -9.52
N ILE A 200 13.96 -15.95 -10.52
CA ILE A 200 12.68 -16.66 -10.40
C ILE A 200 12.96 -18.15 -10.55
N TRP A 201 12.69 -18.88 -9.48
CA TRP A 201 12.88 -20.33 -9.42
C TRP A 201 11.58 -21.01 -9.81
N GLN A 202 11.61 -21.76 -10.90
CA GLN A 202 10.48 -22.52 -11.41
C GLN A 202 10.42 -23.92 -10.76
N GLU A 203 9.28 -24.58 -10.87
CA GLU A 203 9.04 -25.90 -10.23
C GLU A 203 9.89 -27.02 -10.85
N ASP A 204 10.32 -26.85 -12.09
CA ASP A 204 11.23 -27.76 -12.81
C ASP A 204 12.72 -27.57 -12.46
N GLY A 205 13.03 -26.63 -11.56
CA GLY A 205 14.39 -26.27 -11.16
C GLY A 205 15.07 -25.23 -12.06
N THR A 206 14.41 -24.77 -13.12
CA THR A 206 14.90 -23.68 -13.98
C THR A 206 14.95 -22.36 -13.21
N LYS A 207 16.01 -21.58 -13.45
CA LYS A 207 16.19 -20.25 -12.87
C LYS A 207 16.19 -19.20 -13.96
N LEU A 208 15.33 -18.20 -13.80
CA LEU A 208 15.24 -17.06 -14.71
C LEU A 208 15.78 -15.81 -14.02
N LEU A 209 16.74 -15.13 -14.65
CA LEU A 209 17.36 -13.94 -14.07
C LEU A 209 16.45 -12.72 -14.22
N VAL A 210 16.26 -11.96 -13.15
CA VAL A 210 15.53 -10.70 -13.16
C VAL A 210 16.54 -9.58 -13.22
N GLN A 211 16.57 -8.88 -14.36
CA GLN A 211 17.56 -7.86 -14.65
C GLN A 211 16.95 -6.45 -14.72
N THR A 212 17.74 -5.46 -14.35
CA THR A 212 17.40 -4.04 -14.53
C THR A 212 17.45 -3.64 -16.00
N GLN A 213 16.60 -2.69 -16.39
CA GLN A 213 16.63 -2.10 -17.74
C GLN A 213 17.30 -0.72 -17.75
N ILE A 214 17.47 -0.11 -16.58
CA ILE A 214 18.01 1.24 -16.41
C ILE A 214 18.99 1.27 -15.23
N THR A 215 19.92 2.21 -15.29
CA THR A 215 20.84 2.52 -14.19
C THR A 215 20.15 3.43 -13.17
N GLY A 216 20.35 3.17 -11.88
CA GLY A 216 19.73 3.98 -10.83
C GLY A 216 19.82 3.34 -9.44
N ILE A 217 18.85 3.62 -8.61
CA ILE A 217 18.68 3.05 -7.27
C ILE A 217 17.58 2.00 -7.34
N LEU A 218 17.81 0.81 -6.78
CA LEU A 218 16.75 -0.17 -6.58
C LEU A 218 15.79 0.33 -5.48
N ARG A 219 14.77 1.09 -5.89
CA ARG A 219 13.81 1.75 -5.00
C ARG A 219 12.72 0.81 -4.48
N GLY A 220 12.40 -0.22 -5.24
CA GLY A 220 11.46 -1.25 -4.84
C GLY A 220 11.94 -2.62 -5.25
N LEU A 221 11.77 -3.60 -4.37
CA LEU A 221 12.08 -5.00 -4.59
C LEU A 221 11.10 -5.85 -3.77
N LEU A 222 10.47 -6.82 -4.43
CA LEU A 222 9.57 -7.77 -3.80
C LEU A 222 10.27 -8.58 -2.70
N ARG A 223 9.48 -9.15 -1.79
CA ARG A 223 10.00 -9.97 -0.70
C ARG A 223 10.64 -11.25 -1.24
N ASP A 224 11.76 -11.65 -0.63
CA ASP A 224 12.35 -12.96 -0.90
C ASP A 224 11.36 -14.09 -0.58
N GLY A 225 11.32 -15.10 -1.43
CA GLY A 225 10.46 -16.27 -1.29
C GLY A 225 9.01 -16.05 -1.75
N TYR A 226 8.66 -14.86 -2.22
CA TYR A 226 7.29 -14.58 -2.67
C TYR A 226 6.97 -15.35 -3.96
N ARG A 227 5.79 -15.99 -4.02
CA ARG A 227 5.33 -16.70 -5.23
C ARG A 227 4.72 -15.69 -6.21
N VAL A 228 5.33 -15.56 -7.38
CA VAL A 228 4.92 -14.63 -8.42
C VAL A 228 4.22 -15.35 -9.56
N THR A 229 3.37 -14.63 -10.28
CA THR A 229 2.86 -15.02 -11.60
C THR A 229 3.63 -14.27 -12.69
N GLU A 230 3.49 -14.70 -13.94
CA GLU A 230 3.95 -13.91 -15.08
C GLU A 230 3.33 -12.50 -15.04
N HIS A 231 4.11 -11.50 -15.46
CA HIS A 231 3.80 -10.07 -15.43
C HIS A 231 3.53 -9.48 -14.03
N PHE A 232 3.82 -10.22 -12.95
CA PHE A 232 3.71 -9.66 -11.61
C PHE A 232 4.78 -8.58 -11.39
N LYS A 233 4.42 -7.44 -10.79
CA LYS A 233 5.38 -6.36 -10.53
C LYS A 233 6.34 -6.77 -9.42
N VAL A 234 7.64 -6.85 -9.71
CA VAL A 234 8.65 -7.36 -8.76
C VAL A 234 9.67 -6.33 -8.30
N ALA A 235 9.96 -5.30 -9.09
CA ALA A 235 10.91 -4.26 -8.70
C ALA A 235 10.64 -2.91 -9.38
N ASP A 236 11.29 -1.87 -8.86
CA ASP A 236 11.24 -0.50 -9.37
C ASP A 236 12.60 0.16 -9.17
N VAL A 237 13.17 0.74 -10.23
CA VAL A 237 14.46 1.47 -10.21
C VAL A 237 14.20 2.97 -10.33
N ASP A 238 14.72 3.79 -9.42
CA ASP A 238 14.68 5.25 -9.56
C ASP A 238 15.97 5.71 -10.27
N PRO A 239 15.90 6.34 -11.45
CA PRO A 239 17.10 6.75 -12.20
C PRO A 239 17.92 7.85 -11.50
N ARG A 240 17.36 8.51 -10.49
CA ARG A 240 17.99 9.61 -9.75
C ARG A 240 18.78 9.07 -8.55
N LYS A 241 20.10 8.93 -8.69
CA LYS A 241 20.98 8.35 -7.66
C LYS A 241 21.07 9.20 -6.38
N GLU A 242 20.81 10.49 -6.49
CA GLU A 242 20.78 11.46 -5.40
C GLU A 242 19.53 11.32 -4.51
N GLU A 243 18.50 10.61 -4.98
CA GLU A 243 17.19 10.49 -4.31
C GLU A 243 17.08 9.23 -3.43
N LEU A 244 18.20 8.73 -2.89
CA LEU A 244 18.25 7.51 -2.06
C LEU A 244 17.29 7.55 -0.88
N SER A 245 17.14 8.71 -0.24
CA SER A 245 16.21 8.91 0.87
C SER A 245 14.76 8.56 0.49
N ASN A 246 14.35 8.72 -0.77
CA ASN A 246 13.01 8.38 -1.24
C ASN A 246 12.69 6.87 -1.19
N CYS A 247 13.68 6.01 -1.00
CA CYS A 247 13.44 4.60 -0.72
C CYS A 247 12.76 4.40 0.64
N PHE A 248 13.02 5.29 1.59
CA PHE A 248 12.63 5.18 3.00
C PHE A 248 11.58 6.21 3.44
N LEU A 249 11.11 7.04 2.51
CA LEU A 249 10.12 8.08 2.76
C LEU A 249 8.77 7.78 2.10
N ILE A 250 7.70 8.08 2.84
CA ILE A 250 6.32 8.10 2.36
C ILE A 250 6.26 9.10 1.20
N SER A 251 5.77 8.62 0.05
CA SER A 251 5.78 9.42 -1.18
C SER A 251 4.90 10.66 -1.08
N ASP A 252 5.28 11.69 -1.84
CA ASP A 252 4.46 12.86 -2.18
C ASP A 252 3.01 12.48 -2.52
N LYS A 253 2.85 11.44 -3.35
CA LYS A 253 1.58 10.90 -3.80
C LYS A 253 0.76 10.35 -2.65
N ALA A 254 1.36 9.50 -1.81
CA ALA A 254 0.69 8.92 -0.66
C ALA A 254 0.25 10.03 0.32
N ARG A 255 1.10 11.04 0.56
CA ARG A 255 0.75 12.21 1.40
C ARG A 255 -0.40 13.01 0.84
N CYS A 256 -0.42 13.27 -0.47
CA CYS A 256 -1.51 14.01 -1.11
C CYS A 256 -2.85 13.29 -0.93
N ILE A 257 -2.90 11.98 -1.23
CA ILE A 257 -4.09 11.15 -1.04
C ILE A 257 -4.53 11.14 0.43
N ALA A 258 -3.57 10.97 1.36
CA ALA A 258 -3.82 10.97 2.78
C ALA A 258 -4.42 12.27 3.31
N GLY A 259 -4.09 13.42 2.70
CA GLY A 259 -4.69 14.72 3.04
C GLY A 259 -6.19 14.71 2.80
N SER A 260 -6.62 14.24 1.63
CA SER A 260 -8.04 14.15 1.27
C SER A 260 -8.80 13.13 2.12
N VAL A 261 -8.15 12.01 2.46
CA VAL A 261 -8.76 11.04 3.39
C VAL A 261 -8.96 11.65 4.76
N LEU A 262 -7.96 12.35 5.30
CA LEU A 262 -8.07 13.02 6.60
C LEU A 262 -9.17 14.09 6.57
N GLU A 263 -9.28 14.88 5.49
CA GLU A 263 -10.37 15.87 5.31
C GLU A 263 -11.75 15.21 5.46
N LEU A 264 -11.98 14.11 4.76
CA LEU A 264 -13.24 13.36 4.79
C LEU A 264 -13.54 12.77 6.17
N VAL A 265 -12.52 12.18 6.81
CA VAL A 265 -12.65 11.63 8.16
C VAL A 265 -12.97 12.73 9.16
N CYS A 266 -12.27 13.86 9.10
CA CYS A 266 -12.54 15.00 9.97
C CYS A 266 -13.97 15.52 9.79
N ALA A 267 -14.41 15.68 8.54
CA ALA A 267 -15.77 16.11 8.23
C ALA A 267 -16.85 15.12 8.69
N GLN A 268 -16.52 13.84 8.89
CA GLN A 268 -17.44 12.83 9.40
C GLN A 268 -17.47 12.77 10.93
N LEU A 269 -16.30 12.84 11.58
CA LEU A 269 -16.19 12.64 13.02
C LEU A 269 -16.46 13.93 13.83
N TRP A 270 -16.22 15.11 13.27
CA TRP A 270 -16.45 16.39 13.94
C TRP A 270 -17.75 17.07 13.47
N LYS A 271 -18.78 16.26 13.21
CA LYS A 271 -20.16 16.73 13.04
C LYS A 271 -20.80 17.06 14.38
#